data_AF-A0A9D7VP22-F1
#
_entry.id   AF-A0A9D7VP22-F1
#
_cell.length_a   1.000
_cell.length_b   1.000
_cell.length_c   1.000
_cell.angle_alpha   90.00
_cell.angle_beta   90.00
_cell.angle_gamma   90.00
#
_symmetry.space_group_name_H-M   'P 1'
#
loop_
_entity.id
_entity.type
_entity.pdbx_description
1 polymer ?
#
loop_
_entity_poly.entity_id
_entity_poly.type
_entity_poly.pdbx_seq_one_letter_code
_entity_poly.pdbx_strand_id
1 'polypeptide(L)' 'MEGMCGFGYVRVLDGRKGFGRWLLRNDHAFRGTKSGATLLFSSDTQSVDRAGEKAKAFAEVLRMNGIDCEHYTLLD' A
#
# COMPACT_ATOMS: atom_id res chain seq x y z
N MET A 1 -14.15 1.06 -22.29
CA MET A 1 -13.31 1.48 -21.16
C MET A 1 -12.45 0.29 -20.78
N GLU A 2 -11.33 0.12 -21.48
CA GLU A 2 -10.29 -0.85 -21.09
C GLU A 2 -9.26 -0.04 -20.31
N GLY A 3 -9.42 0.07 -19.00
CA GLY A 3 -8.35 0.60 -18.16
C GLY A 3 -7.35 -0.50 -17.88
N MET A 4 -6.06 -0.19 -17.87
CA MET A 4 -5.04 -1.19 -17.52
C MET A 4 -5.37 -1.80 -16.15
N CYS A 5 -5.17 -3.11 -16.04
CA CYS A 5 -5.22 -3.83 -14.76
C CYS A 5 -3.94 -3.57 -13.98
N GLY A 6 -4.06 -3.51 -12.66
CA GLY A 6 -2.92 -3.36 -11.80
C GLY A 6 -3.30 -2.86 -10.41
N PHE A 7 -2.26 -2.73 -9.59
CA PHE A 7 -2.38 -2.70 -8.15
C PHE A 7 -1.75 -1.44 -7.59
N GLY A 8 -2.38 -0.89 -6.55
CA GLY A 8 -1.79 0.13 -5.70
C GLY A 8 -1.14 -0.50 -4.48
N TYR A 9 -0.03 0.06 -4.03
CA TYR A 9 0.67 -0.40 -2.84
C TYR A 9 0.99 0.75 -1.92
N VAL A 10 0.96 0.48 -0.61
CA VAL A 10 1.53 1.36 0.41
C VAL A 10 2.54 0.55 1.22
N ARG A 11 3.78 1.03 1.29
CA ARG A 11 4.84 0.42 2.10
C ARG A 11 5.15 1.30 3.30
N VAL A 12 4.83 0.80 4.49
CA VAL A 12 5.33 1.34 5.76
C VAL A 12 6.78 0.91 5.91
N LEU A 13 7.69 1.89 6.01
CA LEU A 13 9.13 1.64 5.86
C LEU A 13 9.71 0.82 7.03
N ASP A 14 9.15 0.96 8.22
CA ASP A 14 9.55 0.20 9.41
C ASP A 14 8.51 -0.87 9.79
N GLY A 15 8.67 -2.07 9.24
CA GLY A 15 7.89 -3.25 9.60
C GLY A 15 8.33 -3.91 10.91
N ARG A 16 9.39 -3.43 11.57
CA ARG A 16 9.96 -4.07 12.76
C ARG A 16 9.36 -3.57 14.05
N LYS A 17 8.67 -2.43 14.09
CA LYS A 17 8.03 -1.88 15.30
C LYS A 17 6.75 -1.13 14.97
N GLY A 18 6.07 -0.65 16.02
CA GLY A 18 4.89 0.23 15.91
C GLY A 18 3.83 -0.31 14.96
N PHE A 19 3.30 0.58 14.12
CA PHE A 19 2.23 0.28 13.17
C PHE A 19 2.64 -0.79 12.14
N GLY A 20 3.85 -0.72 11.58
CA GLY A 20 4.32 -1.71 10.60
C GLY A 20 4.41 -3.13 11.19
N ARG A 21 4.89 -3.29 12.43
CA ARG A 21 4.86 -4.59 13.13
C ARG A 21 3.43 -5.05 13.38
N TRP A 22 2.55 -4.14 13.79
CA TRP A 22 1.15 -4.45 14.04
C TRP A 22 0.46 -4.97 12.77
N LEU A 23 0.65 -4.31 11.63
CA LEU A 23 0.10 -4.76 10.35
C LEU A 23 0.52 -6.20 10.00
N LEU A 24 1.81 -6.52 10.14
CA LEU A 24 2.33 -7.86 9.83
C LEU A 24 1.86 -8.94 10.81
N ARG A 25 1.63 -8.59 12.08
CA ARG A 25 1.15 -9.55 13.09
C ARG A 25 -0.33 -9.88 12.95
N ASN A 26 -1.10 -8.98 12.35
CA ASN A 26 -2.55 -9.11 12.19
C ASN A 26 -2.95 -9.45 10.74
N ASP A 27 -1.98 -9.85 9.92
CA ASP A 27 -2.21 -10.25 8.51
C ASP A 27 -2.88 -9.17 7.64
N HIS A 28 -2.63 -7.89 7.97
CA HIS A 28 -3.09 -6.76 7.18
C HIS A 28 -2.09 -6.35 6.09
N ALA A 29 -0.86 -6.85 6.16
CA ALA A 29 0.20 -6.53 5.22
C ALA A 29 1.13 -7.73 5.05
N PHE A 30 1.84 -7.76 3.92
CA PHE A 30 2.89 -8.74 3.65
C PHE A 30 4.28 -8.10 3.74
N ARG A 31 5.32 -8.92 3.91
CA ARG A 31 6.71 -8.46 3.82
C ARG A 31 7.09 -8.34 2.35
N GLY A 32 7.22 -7.11 1.86
CA GLY A 32 7.69 -6.83 0.50
C GLY A 32 9.20 -7.10 0.31
N THR A 33 9.69 -6.88 -0.91
CA THR A 33 11.11 -7.08 -1.31
C THR A 33 12.10 -6.18 -0.57
N LYS A 34 11.63 -5.02 -0.10
CA LYS A 34 12.38 -4.13 0.80
C LYS A 34 11.82 -4.25 2.21
N SER A 35 12.66 -4.03 3.23
CA SER A 35 12.21 -3.99 4.63
C SER A 35 10.97 -3.11 4.79
N GLY A 36 10.00 -3.56 5.57
CA GLY A 36 8.74 -2.83 5.76
C GLY A 36 7.52 -3.75 5.89
N ALA A 37 6.35 -3.13 5.95
CA ALA A 37 5.05 -3.79 5.83
C ALA A 37 4.32 -3.20 4.60
N THR A 38 3.93 -4.05 3.66
CA THR A 38 3.31 -3.64 2.40
C THR A 38 1.83 -4.01 2.38
N LEU A 39 0.99 -3.00 2.13
CA LEU A 39 -0.45 -3.08 1.93
C LEU A 39 -0.73 -3.16 0.42
N LEU A 40 -1.68 -4.01 0.04
CA LEU A 40 -2.18 -4.15 -1.33
C LEU A 40 -3.54 -3.48 -1.46
N PHE A 41 -3.69 -2.65 -2.49
CA PHE A 41 -4.94 -2.04 -2.90
C PHE A 41 -5.29 -2.58 -4.27
N SER A 42 -6.30 -3.45 -4.33
CA SER A 42 -6.88 -3.92 -5.58
C SER A 42 -8.11 -3.06 -5.96
N SER A 43 -8.45 -3.12 -7.25
CA SER A 43 -9.71 -2.62 -7.77
C SER A 43 -10.38 -3.75 -8.53
N ASP A 44 -11.65 -4.03 -8.21
CA ASP A 44 -12.45 -5.04 -8.93
C ASP A 44 -12.79 -4.60 -10.37
N THR A 45 -12.51 -3.32 -10.68
CA THR A 45 -12.67 -2.73 -12.01
C THR A 45 -11.31 -2.50 -12.65
N GLN A 46 -11.24 -2.69 -13.96
CA GLN A 46 -10.12 -2.37 -14.87
C GLN A 46 -9.71 -0.88 -14.78
N SER A 47 -9.05 -0.45 -13.71
CA SER A 47 -8.50 0.90 -13.55
C SER A 47 -7.40 0.90 -12.49
N VAL A 48 -6.16 0.74 -12.95
CA VAL A 48 -4.93 0.99 -12.17
C VAL A 48 -5.01 2.34 -11.45
N ASP A 49 -5.51 3.37 -12.12
CA ASP A 49 -5.61 4.72 -11.56
C ASP A 49 -6.41 4.71 -10.26
N ARG A 50 -7.52 3.96 -10.21
CA ARG A 50 -8.34 3.87 -9.01
C ARG A 50 -7.62 3.15 -7.86
N ALA A 51 -6.89 2.08 -8.16
CA ALA A 51 -6.10 1.37 -7.17
C ALA A 51 -4.95 2.25 -6.63
N GLY A 52 -4.29 3.00 -7.52
CA GLY A 52 -3.25 3.97 -7.19
C GLY A 52 -3.76 5.12 -6.33
N GLU A 53 -4.89 5.74 -6.69
CA GLU A 53 -5.47 6.84 -5.90
C GLU A 53 -5.93 6.38 -4.51
N LYS A 54 -6.46 5.15 -4.36
CA LYS A 54 -6.74 4.57 -3.04
C LYS A 54 -5.46 4.46 -2.20
N ALA A 55 -4.39 3.91 -2.78
CA ALA A 55 -3.11 3.76 -2.10
C ALA A 55 -2.51 5.12 -1.71
N LYS A 56 -2.59 6.10 -2.61
CA LYS A 56 -2.13 7.47 -2.37
C LYS A 56 -2.88 8.14 -1.23
N ALA A 57 -4.22 8.12 -1.25
CA ALA A 57 -5.05 8.70 -0.20
C ALA A 57 -4.77 8.05 1.16
N PHE A 58 -4.60 6.72 1.20
CA PHE A 58 -4.26 6.02 2.42
C PHE A 58 -2.86 6.41 2.95
N ALA A 59 -1.87 6.51 2.06
CA ALA A 59 -0.53 6.96 2.43
C ALA A 59 -0.50 8.39 2.98
N GLU A 60 -1.36 9.28 2.48
CA GLU A 60 -1.50 10.65 3.02
C GLU A 60 -1.99 10.61 4.47
N VAL A 61 -3.02 9.81 4.78
CA VAL A 61 -3.51 9.64 6.16
C VAL A 61 -2.42 9.10 7.08
N LEU A 62 -1.64 8.10 6.63
CA LEU A 62 -0.53 7.57 7.43
C LEU A 62 0.54 8.63 7.72
N ARG A 63 0.94 9.41 6.72
CA ARG A 63 1.93 10.49 6.89
C ARG A 63 1.43 11.58 7.84
N MET A 64 0.14 11.94 7.77
CA MET A 64 -0.47 12.89 8.72
C MET A 64 -0.41 12.40 10.17
N ASN A 65 -0.33 11.09 10.38
CA ASN A 65 -0.19 10.45 11.69
C ASN A 65 1.27 10.10 12.04
N GLY A 66 2.26 10.67 11.32
CA GLY A 66 3.68 10.47 11.60
C GLY A 66 4.22 9.08 11.24
N ILE A 67 3.53 8.36 10.35
CA ILE A 67 3.96 7.03 9.88
C ILE A 67 4.69 7.20 8.55
N ASP A 68 5.99 6.88 8.53
CA ASP A 68 6.81 6.91 7.32
C ASP A 68 6.39 5.82 6.33
N CYS A 69 5.87 6.25 5.19
CA CYS A 69 5.44 5.35 4.12
C CYS A 69 5.58 5.94 2.71
N GLU A 70 5.72 5.04 1.74
CA GLU A 70 5.67 5.34 0.31
C GLU A 70 4.47 4.64 -0.34
N HIS A 71 4.04 5.17 -1.49
CA HIS A 71 3.02 4.55 -2.33
C HIS A 71 3.57 4.36 -3.74
N TYR A 72 3.14 3.30 -4.42
CA TYR A 72 3.52 3.01 -5.80
C TYR A 72 2.46 2.13 -6.47
N THR A 73 2.44 2.11 -7.79
CA THR A 73 1.57 1.25 -8.60
C THR A 73 2.42 0.23 -9.37
N LEU A 74 1.88 -0.96 -9.57
CA LEU A 74 2.41 -1.94 -10.53
C LEU A 74 1.32 -2.24 -11.54
N LEU A 75 1.68 -2.19 -12.82
CA LEU A 75 0.83 -2.67 -13.92
C LEU A 75 0.91 -4.19 -13.96
N ASP A 76 -0.22 -4.85 -14.20
CA ASP A 76 -0.34 -6.30 -14.42
C ASP A 76 -0.29 -6.62 -15.92
#